data_AF-A0AAV2A2R2-F1
#
_entry.id   AF-A0AAV2A2R2-F1
#
_cell.length_a   1.000
_cell.length_b   1.000
_cell.length_c   1.000
_cell.angle_alpha   90.00
_cell.angle_beta   90.00
_cell.angle_gamma   90.00
#
_symmetry.space_group_name_H-M   'P 1'
#
loop_
_entity.id
_entity.type
_entity.pdbx_description
1 polymer ?
#
loop_
_entity_poly.entity_id
_entity_poly.type
_entity_poly.pdbx_seq_one_letter_code
_entity_poly.pdbx_strand_id
1 'polypeptide(L)'
;IVTIYLLYVLASVGSGNVHLWQFLIQLLADNRNSSIICWEGSNGEFKLVQPEVVAAKWGDVKNKANMSYDKLSRSLRYYYDRNMMAKNRSKKFVYQFLKEGILAELRTPKVPDSEFIQQHCKRV
;
A
#
# COMPACT_ATOMS: atom_id res chain seq x y z
N ILE A 1 -9.97 12.08 12.12
CA ILE A 1 -8.61 11.81 11.57
C ILE A 1 -8.62 10.52 10.73
N VAL A 2 -8.81 9.32 11.31
CA VAL A 2 -8.90 8.04 10.55
C VAL A 2 -9.99 8.07 9.47
N THR A 3 -11.14 8.67 9.75
CA THR A 3 -12.24 8.85 8.79
C THR A 3 -11.89 9.75 7.60
N ILE A 4 -11.08 10.79 7.81
CA ILE A 4 -10.64 11.72 6.75
C ILE A 4 -9.63 11.02 5.82
N TYR A 5 -8.73 10.20 6.38
CA TYR A 5 -7.81 9.38 5.58
C TYR A 5 -8.56 8.34 4.75
N LEU A 6 -9.56 7.68 5.34
CA LEU A 6 -10.37 6.69 4.63
C LEU A 6 -11.12 7.32 3.46
N LEU A 7 -11.77 8.48 3.68
CA LEU A 7 -12.47 9.23 2.63
C LEU A 7 -11.53 9.68 1.50
N TYR A 8 -10.34 10.18 1.83
CA TYR A 8 -9.36 10.61 0.83
C TYR A 8 -8.77 9.45 0.03
N VAL A 9 -8.50 8.31 0.68
CA VAL A 9 -8.07 7.08 0.01
C VAL A 9 -9.17 6.58 -0.91
N LEU A 10 -10.42 6.48 -0.45
CA LEU A 10 -11.56 6.04 -1.26
C LEU A 10 -11.81 6.94 -2.48
N ALA A 11 -11.69 8.26 -2.33
CA ALA A 11 -11.81 9.20 -3.45
C ALA A 11 -10.70 9.03 -4.51
N SER A 12 -9.52 8.55 -4.12
CA SER A 12 -8.38 8.38 -5.03
C SER A 12 -8.39 7.08 -5.84
N VAL A 13 -9.30 6.14 -5.55
CA VAL A 13 -9.34 4.80 -6.15
C VAL A 13 -10.06 4.80 -7.52
N GLY A 14 -10.89 5.80 -7.82
CA GLY A 14 -11.67 5.85 -9.08
C GLY A 14 -10.87 6.11 -10.37
N SER A 15 -9.57 6.42 -10.29
CA SER A 15 -8.77 6.90 -11.44
C SER A 15 -7.86 5.85 -12.09
N GLY A 16 -7.94 4.57 -11.71
CA GLY A 16 -7.09 3.49 -12.27
C GLY A 16 -5.63 3.48 -11.79
N ASN A 17 -5.17 4.54 -11.11
CA ASN A 17 -3.82 4.68 -10.57
C ASN A 17 -3.80 4.58 -9.04
N VAL A 18 -4.26 3.44 -8.51
CA VAL A 18 -4.14 3.11 -7.09
C VAL A 18 -2.73 2.53 -6.80
N HIS A 19 -2.16 2.92 -5.65
CA HIS A 19 -0.90 2.40 -5.11
C HIS A 19 -1.16 1.24 -4.14
N LEU A 20 -0.17 0.35 -3.97
CA LEU A 20 -0.30 -0.82 -3.10
C LEU A 20 -0.67 -0.44 -1.66
N TRP A 21 -0.04 0.59 -1.09
CA TRP A 21 -0.33 1.00 0.29
C TRP A 21 -1.79 1.47 0.47
N GLN A 22 -2.38 2.12 -0.54
CA GLN A 22 -3.77 2.57 -0.54
C GLN A 22 -4.72 1.37 -0.59
N PHE A 23 -4.41 0.41 -1.47
CA PHE A 23 -5.14 -0.85 -1.58
C PHE A 23 -5.11 -1.66 -0.29
N LEU A 24 -3.97 -1.75 0.40
CA LEU A 24 -3.88 -2.47 1.68
C LEU A 24 -4.73 -1.82 2.75
N ILE A 25 -4.72 -0.49 2.85
CA ILE A 25 -5.61 0.25 3.76
C ILE A 25 -7.08 -0.01 3.41
N GLN A 26 -7.42 -0.07 2.11
CA GLN A 26 -8.78 -0.36 1.68
C GLN A 26 -9.24 -1.76 2.09
N LEU A 27 -8.39 -2.79 1.92
CA LEU A 27 -8.73 -4.13 2.40
C LEU A 27 -8.91 -4.15 3.91
N LEU A 28 -8.02 -3.47 4.64
CA LEU A 28 -8.06 -3.35 6.10
C LEU A 28 -9.24 -2.53 6.64
N ALA A 29 -9.85 -1.68 5.81
CA ALA A 29 -11.03 -0.89 6.17
C ALA A 29 -12.30 -1.74 6.23
N ASP A 30 -12.36 -2.82 5.44
CA ASP A 30 -13.50 -3.72 5.39
C ASP A 30 -13.23 -4.98 6.22
N ASN A 31 -13.90 -5.07 7.37
CA ASN A 31 -13.71 -6.17 8.32
C ASN A 31 -14.04 -7.56 7.75
N ARG A 32 -14.77 -7.64 6.63
CA ARG A 32 -15.02 -8.90 5.91
C ARG A 32 -13.74 -9.51 5.36
N ASN A 33 -12.68 -8.72 5.18
CA ASN A 33 -11.37 -9.20 4.73
C ASN A 33 -10.47 -9.70 5.87
N SER A 34 -10.94 -9.73 7.12
CA SER A 34 -10.13 -10.14 8.29
C SER A 34 -9.50 -11.53 8.16
N SER A 35 -10.09 -12.42 7.35
CA SER A 35 -9.54 -13.75 7.05
C SER A 35 -8.31 -13.72 6.13
N ILE A 36 -8.07 -12.63 5.40
CA ILE A 36 -6.95 -12.48 4.45
C ILE A 36 -5.97 -11.38 4.87
N ILE A 37 -6.45 -10.33 5.53
CA ILE A 37 -5.64 -9.22 6.06
C ILE A 37 -6.39 -8.55 7.21
N CYS A 38 -5.68 -8.29 8.32
CA CYS A 38 -6.29 -7.67 9.50
C CYS A 38 -5.32 -6.73 10.21
N TRP A 39 -5.87 -5.79 10.97
CA TRP A 39 -5.10 -5.04 11.95
C TRP A 39 -4.67 -5.98 13.09
N GLU A 40 -3.42 -5.86 13.52
CA GLU A 40 -2.85 -6.67 14.60
C GLU A 40 -1.98 -5.76 15.47
N GLY A 41 -2.07 -5.86 16.80
CA GLY A 41 -1.25 -5.03 17.69
C GLY A 41 -1.70 -3.56 17.76
N SER A 42 -0.74 -2.64 17.80
CA SER A 42 -0.97 -1.21 18.04
C SER A 42 -0.36 -0.32 16.93
N ASN A 43 -0.84 0.93 16.82
CA ASN A 43 -0.20 1.97 16.01
C ASN A 43 -0.05 1.63 14.52
N GLY A 44 -1.10 1.08 13.89
CA GLY A 44 -1.10 0.78 12.46
C GLY A 44 -0.33 -0.49 12.07
N GLU A 45 -0.04 -1.38 13.03
CA GLU A 45 0.45 -2.73 12.75
C GLU A 45 -0.69 -3.58 12.15
N PHE A 46 -0.35 -4.35 11.12
CA PHE A 46 -1.28 -5.22 10.39
C PHE A 46 -0.57 -6.49 9.92
N LYS A 47 -1.37 -7.52 9.65
CA LYS A 47 -0.89 -8.82 9.22
C LYS A 47 -1.57 -9.24 7.93
N LEU A 48 -0.77 -9.76 6.99
CA LEU A 48 -1.30 -10.52 5.85
C LEU A 48 -1.54 -11.96 6.33
N VAL A 49 -2.80 -12.30 6.62
CA VAL A 49 -3.20 -13.63 7.08
C VAL A 49 -3.07 -14.64 5.94
N GLN A 50 -3.50 -14.26 4.74
CA GLN A 50 -3.34 -15.04 3.51
C GLN A 50 -2.62 -14.19 2.45
N PRO A 51 -1.27 -14.15 2.47
CA PRO A 51 -0.48 -13.27 1.62
C PRO A 51 -0.73 -13.49 0.11
N GLU A 52 -0.90 -14.74 -0.31
CA GLU A 52 -1.17 -15.06 -1.72
C GLU A 52 -2.54 -14.55 -2.19
N VAL A 53 -3.57 -14.60 -1.33
CA VAL A 53 -4.90 -14.09 -1.67
C VAL A 53 -4.88 -12.56 -1.77
N VAL A 54 -4.14 -11.89 -0.88
CA VAL A 54 -3.92 -10.44 -0.96
C VAL A 54 -3.17 -10.08 -2.25
N ALA A 55 -2.15 -10.86 -2.62
CA ALA A 55 -1.40 -10.65 -3.85
C ALA A 55 -2.27 -10.87 -5.11
N ALA A 56 -3.10 -11.91 -5.14
CA ALA A 56 -4.04 -12.16 -6.23
C ALA A 56 -5.01 -10.98 -6.41
N LYS A 57 -5.64 -10.51 -5.32
CA LYS A 57 -6.53 -9.34 -5.35
C LYS A 57 -5.80 -8.07 -5.83
N TRP A 58 -4.54 -7.89 -5.47
CA TRP A 58 -3.73 -6.78 -6.00
C TRP A 58 -3.45 -6.94 -7.49
N GLY A 59 -3.22 -8.17 -7.95
CA GLY A 59 -3.12 -8.54 -9.35
C GLY A 59 -4.36 -8.14 -10.14
N ASP A 60 -5.55 -8.44 -9.63
CA ASP A 60 -6.83 -8.07 -10.25
C ASP A 60 -6.94 -6.54 -10.42
N VAL A 61 -6.59 -5.79 -9.38
CA VAL A 61 -6.62 -4.31 -9.40
C VAL A 61 -5.67 -3.71 -10.44
N LYS A 62 -4.51 -4.33 -10.67
CA LYS A 62 -3.49 -3.84 -11.63
C LYS A 62 -3.54 -4.55 -12.98
N ASN A 63 -4.53 -5.44 -13.20
CA ASN A 63 -4.60 -6.33 -14.36
C ASN A 63 -3.28 -7.10 -14.61
N LYS A 64 -2.75 -7.73 -13.55
CA LYS A 64 -1.52 -8.52 -13.54
C LYS A 64 -1.79 -9.92 -12.97
N ALA A 65 -2.23 -10.84 -13.84
CA ALA A 65 -2.60 -12.22 -13.47
C ALA A 65 -1.48 -13.01 -12.75
N ASN A 66 -0.21 -12.67 -12.99
CA ASN A 66 0.95 -13.34 -12.39
C ASN A 66 1.48 -12.61 -11.13
N MET A 67 0.61 -11.89 -10.41
CA MET A 67 0.98 -11.24 -9.15
C MET A 67 1.09 -12.30 -8.03
N SER A 68 2.23 -12.32 -7.34
CA SER A 68 2.50 -13.19 -6.19
C SER A 68 2.93 -12.38 -4.98
N TYR A 69 2.87 -12.99 -3.80
CA TYR A 69 3.34 -12.32 -2.59
C TYR A 69 4.82 -11.91 -2.70
N ASP A 70 5.69 -12.70 -3.32
CA ASP A 70 7.10 -12.33 -3.48
C ASP A 70 7.27 -11.01 -4.24
N LYS A 71 6.50 -10.80 -5.30
CA LYS A 71 6.50 -9.55 -6.08
C LYS A 71 5.89 -8.40 -5.27
N LEU A 72 4.76 -8.64 -4.62
CA LEU A 72 4.11 -7.66 -3.75
C LEU A 72 5.03 -7.22 -2.60
N SER A 73 5.73 -8.16 -1.97
CA SER A 73 6.66 -7.92 -0.87
C SER A 73 7.87 -7.10 -1.30
N ARG A 74 8.23 -7.10 -2.59
CA ARG A 74 9.26 -6.21 -3.14
C ARG A 74 8.80 -4.75 -3.08
N SER A 75 7.53 -4.46 -3.39
CA SER A 75 6.91 -3.15 -3.22
C SER A 75 6.85 -2.73 -1.75
N LEU A 76 6.50 -3.64 -0.84
CA LEU A 76 6.51 -3.35 0.60
C LEU A 76 7.89 -2.91 1.10
N ARG A 77 8.95 -3.55 0.61
CA ARG A 77 10.33 -3.17 0.95
C ARG A 77 10.69 -1.76 0.50
N TYR A 78 10.17 -1.30 -0.65
CA TYR A 78 10.38 0.09 -1.09
C TYR A 78 9.72 1.12 -0.16
N TYR A 79 8.72 0.73 0.63
CA TYR A 79 8.10 1.62 1.60
C TYR A 79 8.92 1.81 2.88
N TYR A 80 9.94 0.99 3.13
CA TYR A 80 10.79 1.11 4.32
C TYR A 80 11.68 2.35 4.22
N ASP A 81 12.38 2.50 3.10
CA ASP A 81 13.30 3.63 2.88
C ASP A 81 12.56 4.97 2.83
N ARG A 82 11.26 4.93 2.48
CA ARG A 82 10.37 6.10 2.46
C ARG A 82 9.72 6.39 3.81
N ASN A 83 10.07 5.64 4.87
CA ASN A 83 9.46 5.71 6.18
C ASN A 83 7.92 5.62 6.15
N MET A 84 7.36 4.94 5.15
CA MET A 84 5.91 4.75 5.00
C MET A 84 5.44 3.47 5.69
N MET A 85 6.32 2.47 5.76
CA MET A 85 6.07 1.21 6.46
C MET A 85 7.31 0.68 7.17
N ALA A 86 7.10 -0.20 8.14
CA ALA A 86 8.15 -1.01 8.74
C ALA A 86 7.79 -2.50 8.73
N LYS A 87 8.80 -3.38 8.64
CA LYS A 87 8.62 -4.82 8.84
C LYS A 87 8.81 -5.17 10.32
N ASN A 88 7.82 -5.83 10.92
CA ASN A 88 8.06 -6.52 12.18
C ASN A 88 8.90 -7.78 11.89
N ARG A 89 10.18 -7.78 12.27
CA ARG A 89 11.11 -8.88 11.96
C ARG A 89 10.85 -10.15 12.77
N SER A 90 10.20 -10.02 13.92
CA SER A 90 9.90 -11.13 14.83
C SER A 90 8.63 -11.90 14.41
N LYS A 91 7.78 -11.31 13.57
CA LYS A 91 6.50 -11.91 13.15
C LYS A 91 6.43 -12.09 11.63
N LYS A 92 5.98 -13.27 11.17
CA LYS A 92 5.77 -13.54 9.74
C LYS A 92 4.60 -12.71 9.19
N PHE A 93 4.82 -12.07 8.04
CA PHE A 93 3.81 -11.28 7.31
C PHE A 93 3.18 -10.10 8.05
N VAL A 94 3.82 -9.64 9.12
CA VAL A 94 3.39 -8.47 9.89
C VAL A 94 4.18 -7.22 9.50
N TYR A 95 3.48 -6.12 9.31
CA TYR A 95 3.99 -4.83 8.88
C TYR A 95 3.31 -3.72 9.67
N GLN A 96 3.88 -2.53 9.65
CA GLN A 96 3.31 -1.37 10.32
C GLN A 96 3.30 -0.18 9.39
N PHE A 97 2.17 0.52 9.27
CA PHE A 97 2.11 1.82 8.64
C PHE A 97 2.72 2.89 9.55
N LEU A 98 3.63 3.68 9.02
CA LEU A 98 4.27 4.77 9.74
C LEU A 98 3.57 6.07 9.40
N LYS A 99 2.99 6.72 10.41
CA LYS A 99 2.15 7.91 10.26
C LYS A 99 2.86 9.04 9.51
N GLU A 100 4.13 9.31 9.82
CA GLU A 100 4.89 10.40 9.23
C GLU A 100 5.16 10.20 7.74
N GLY A 101 5.55 9.00 7.30
CA GLY A 101 5.78 8.76 5.87
C GLY A 101 4.50 8.71 5.06
N ILE A 102 3.41 8.18 5.61
CA ILE A 102 2.10 8.22 4.93
C ILE A 102 1.59 9.65 4.78
N LEU A 103 1.78 10.48 5.81
CA LEU A 103 1.48 11.91 5.74
C LEU A 103 2.33 12.65 4.71
N ALA A 104 3.63 12.35 4.65
CA ALA A 104 4.52 12.93 3.64
C ALA A 104 4.08 12.54 2.23
N GLU A 105 3.73 11.26 2.00
CA GLU A 105 3.28 10.78 0.69
C GLU A 105 2.00 11.49 0.23
N LEU A 106 1.03 11.66 1.14
CA LEU A 106 -0.22 12.34 0.84
C LEU A 106 -0.05 13.84 0.52
N ARG A 107 1.02 14.46 1.03
CA ARG A 107 1.39 15.85 0.76
C ARG A 107 2.17 16.01 -0.54
N THR A 108 2.69 14.94 -1.12
CA THR A 108 3.35 15.06 -2.42
C THR A 108 2.31 15.39 -3.49
N PRO A 109 2.53 16.45 -4.30
CA PRO A 109 1.68 16.68 -5.46
C PRO A 109 1.78 15.43 -6.35
N LYS A 110 0.62 14.86 -6.69
CA LYS A 110 0.53 13.75 -7.65
C LYS A 110 0.93 14.29 -9.02
N VAL A 111 2.22 14.33 -9.30
CA VAL A 111 2.73 14.57 -10.65
C VAL A 111 2.20 13.41 -11.50
N PRO A 112 1.42 13.67 -12.57
CA PRO A 112 0.96 12.61 -13.46
C PRO A 112 2.17 11.83 -13.98
N ASP A 113 2.08 10.50 -14.09
CA ASP A 113 3.19 9.63 -14.53
C ASP A 113 3.87 10.10 -15.83
N SER A 114 3.13 10.84 -16.69
CA SER A 114 3.63 11.46 -17.91
C SER A 114 4.69 12.54 -17.70
N GLU A 115 4.65 13.28 -16.59
CA GLU A 115 5.66 14.30 -16.26
C GLU A 115 6.89 13.70 -15.55
N PHE A 116 6.71 12.62 -14.77
CA PHE A 116 7.82 11.94 -14.09
C PHE A 116 8.84 11.37 -15.09
N ILE A 117 8.36 10.84 -16.23
CA ILE A 117 9.22 10.35 -17.32
C ILE A 117 9.96 11.52 -17.99
N GLN A 118 9.31 12.66 -18.21
CA GLN A 118 9.95 13.83 -18.86
C GLN A 118 11.03 14.48 -17.98
N GLN A 119 10.82 14.53 -16.66
CA GLN A 119 11.77 15.12 -15.73
C GLN A 119 13.04 14.26 -15.57
N HIS A 120 12.91 12.92 -15.68
CA HIS A 120 14.03 12.00 -15.51
C HIS A 120 14.79 11.71 -16.81
N CYS A 121 14.16 11.81 -17.98
CA CYS A 121 14.84 11.71 -19.28
C CYS A 121 15.65 12.94 -19.67
N LYS A 122 15.55 14.08 -18.97
CA LYS A 122 16.37 15.28 -19.21
C LYS A 122 17.68 15.33 -18.41
N ARG A 123 17.99 14.28 -17.65
CA ARG A 123 19.25 14.16 -16.87
C ARG A 123 20.16 13.02 -17.34
N VAL A 124 19.96 12.53 -18.56
CA VAL A 124 20.92 11.67 -19.27
C VAL A 124 21.38 12.41 -20.51
#